data_AF-A0A7V1ZY10-F1
#
_entry.id   AF-A0A7V1ZY10-F1
#
_cell.length_a   1.000
_cell.length_b   1.000
_cell.length_c   1.000
_cell.angle_alpha   90.00
_cell.angle_beta   90.00
_cell.angle_gamma   90.00
#
_symmetry.space_group_name_H-M   'P 1'
#
loop_
_entity.id
_entity.type
_entity.pdbx_description
1 polymer ?
#
loop_
_entity_poly.entity_id
_entity_poly.type
_entity_poly.pdbx_seq_one_letter_code
_entity_poly.pdbx_strand_id
1 'polypeptide(L)'
;MAFTNISIVKKHLAELRRPQKLVENFIFRLSGDEPLELPHKGIKIGSEKIKGKEYNQPVYEAVTIADNPVSLGHAHLITDSVVAAADQSLTTIYRENIDYIVDYRAGTISRIDGGGIQSGARISVWYYHFRLYQKDVDYAIDYASGKVTRLPGGELDAGQTIWVDYEIEAGIFSDEMISRSVEEAHTIVCGNIAEEYLESSDRLLEVAETYIALEILARMKGLEVMQSTFINPSRKSSIGKQYLQLGQSYRAEAENILVRYGAPSEALTYGIKIRNN
;
A
#
# COMPACT_ATOMS: atom_id res chain seq x y z
N MET A 1 31.92 11.02 5.59
CA MET A 1 30.62 10.90 4.86
C MET A 1 29.86 9.72 5.45
N ALA A 2 28.54 9.63 5.31
CA ALA A 2 27.81 8.42 5.69
C ALA A 2 28.33 7.19 4.92
N PHE A 3 28.47 6.05 5.59
CA PHE A 3 28.82 4.76 4.97
C PHE A 3 27.64 4.22 4.14
N THR A 4 26.39 4.58 4.48
CA THR A 4 25.18 4.25 3.70
C THR A 4 24.59 5.47 2.98
N ASN A 5 23.58 5.22 2.14
CA ASN A 5 22.84 6.26 1.41
C ASN A 5 21.37 5.87 1.15
N ILE A 6 20.59 6.84 0.69
CA ILE A 6 19.14 6.68 0.40
C ILE A 6 18.87 5.50 -0.53
N SER A 7 19.68 5.31 -1.57
CA SER A 7 19.48 4.25 -2.56
C SER A 7 19.64 2.86 -1.94
N ILE A 8 20.62 2.66 -1.06
CA ILE A 8 20.86 1.40 -0.36
C ILE A 8 19.70 1.10 0.59
N VAL A 9 19.28 2.08 1.40
CA VAL A 9 18.15 1.92 2.32
C VAL A 9 16.86 1.60 1.55
N LYS A 10 16.58 2.31 0.44
CA LYS A 10 15.43 2.02 -0.44
C LYS A 10 15.47 0.61 -0.99
N LYS A 11 16.65 0.10 -1.38
CA LYS A 11 16.80 -1.28 -1.87
C LYS A 11 16.40 -2.29 -0.80
N HIS A 12 16.88 -2.13 0.44
CA HIS A 12 16.47 -3.01 1.55
C HIS A 12 14.98 -2.92 1.87
N LEU A 13 14.41 -1.72 1.87
CA LEU A 13 12.97 -1.52 2.05
C LEU A 13 12.15 -2.19 0.94
N ALA A 14 12.66 -2.20 -0.29
CA ALA A 14 12.01 -2.85 -1.43
C ALA A 14 11.98 -4.38 -1.29
N GLU A 15 13.06 -4.98 -0.77
CA GLU A 15 13.16 -6.43 -0.51
C GLU A 15 12.20 -6.90 0.59
N LEU A 16 11.82 -6.00 1.52
CA LEU A 16 10.89 -6.27 2.62
C LEU A 16 9.42 -6.06 2.24
N ARG A 17 9.12 -5.67 0.99
CA ARG A 17 7.77 -5.27 0.58
C ARG A 17 6.79 -6.43 0.74
N ARG A 18 5.82 -6.24 1.65
CA ARG A 18 4.53 -6.96 1.61
C ARG A 18 3.84 -6.65 0.27
N PRO A 19 2.99 -7.56 -0.24
CA PRO A 19 2.22 -7.31 -1.46
C PRO A 19 1.52 -5.95 -1.38
N GLN A 20 1.56 -5.19 -2.48
CA GLN A 20 0.90 -3.89 -2.60
C GLN A 20 -0.56 -4.05 -2.13
N LYS A 21 -0.95 -3.24 -1.16
CA LYS A 21 -2.32 -3.26 -0.66
C LYS A 21 -3.16 -2.48 -1.67
N LEU A 22 -3.87 -3.22 -2.51
CA LEU A 22 -4.97 -2.68 -3.30
C LEU A 22 -6.12 -2.33 -2.35
N VAL A 23 -6.58 -1.08 -2.42
CA VAL A 23 -7.79 -0.59 -1.78
C VAL A 23 -8.83 -0.43 -2.87
N GLU A 24 -10.02 -1.00 -2.68
CA GLU A 24 -11.11 -0.95 -3.64
C GLU A 24 -12.38 -0.42 -2.99
N ASN A 25 -13.17 0.29 -3.79
CA ASN A 25 -14.52 0.74 -3.49
C ASN A 25 -14.64 1.54 -2.19
N PHE A 26 -13.62 2.32 -1.82
CA PHE A 26 -13.71 3.16 -0.65
C PHE A 26 -14.64 4.34 -0.92
N ILE A 27 -15.68 4.46 -0.10
CA ILE A 27 -16.80 5.38 -0.36
C ILE A 27 -16.54 6.73 0.31
N PHE A 28 -16.73 7.80 -0.44
CA PHE A 28 -16.67 9.16 0.08
C PHE A 28 -17.80 10.02 -0.48
N ARG A 29 -18.15 11.06 0.27
CA ARG A 29 -19.03 12.13 -0.19
C ARG A 29 -18.20 13.40 -0.31
N LEU A 30 -18.24 14.02 -1.48
CA LEU A 30 -17.47 15.23 -1.76
C LEU A 30 -18.15 16.45 -1.11
N SER A 31 -17.45 17.11 -0.19
CA SER A 31 -17.90 18.36 0.44
C SER A 31 -17.48 19.57 -0.40
N GLY A 32 -18.16 19.78 -1.53
CA GLY A 32 -17.94 20.97 -2.37
C GLY A 32 -16.54 21.05 -2.96
N ASP A 33 -15.78 22.09 -2.56
CA ASP A 33 -14.44 22.39 -3.08
C ASP A 33 -13.31 21.97 -2.11
N GLU A 34 -13.65 21.46 -0.93
CA GLU A 34 -12.64 21.02 0.03
C GLU A 34 -11.97 19.73 -0.44
N PRO A 35 -10.63 19.63 -0.37
CA PRO A 35 -9.93 18.39 -0.67
C PRO A 35 -10.41 17.25 0.24
N LEU A 36 -10.73 16.13 -0.38
CA LEU A 36 -11.04 14.88 0.29
C LEU A 36 -9.73 14.20 0.74
N GLU A 37 -9.63 13.87 2.03
CA GLU A 37 -8.48 13.12 2.56
C GLU A 37 -8.76 11.60 2.51
N LEU A 38 -7.92 10.87 1.77
CA LEU A 38 -7.95 9.41 1.75
C LEU A 38 -7.35 8.84 3.06
N PRO A 39 -7.84 7.69 3.56
CA PRO A 39 -7.35 7.05 4.79
C PRO A 39 -5.87 6.65 4.74
N HIS A 40 -5.27 6.59 3.55
CA HIS A 40 -3.89 6.19 3.35
C HIS A 40 -3.13 7.27 2.57
N LYS A 41 -1.83 7.35 2.86
CA LYS A 41 -0.84 8.21 2.22
C LYS A 41 0.12 7.37 1.39
N GLY A 42 0.94 8.00 0.55
CA GLY A 42 1.90 7.28 -0.30
C GLY A 42 1.20 6.39 -1.32
N ILE A 43 0.24 6.97 -2.03
CA ILE A 43 -0.50 6.30 -3.09
C ILE A 43 0.42 6.12 -4.28
N LYS A 44 0.42 4.93 -4.87
CA LYS A 44 1.19 4.66 -6.09
C LYS A 44 0.66 5.55 -7.21
N ILE A 45 1.56 6.32 -7.83
CA ILE A 45 1.22 7.26 -8.90
C ILE A 45 0.50 6.54 -10.03
N GLY A 46 -0.67 7.05 -10.43
CA GLY A 46 -1.49 6.52 -11.51
C GLY A 46 -2.26 5.24 -11.17
N SER A 47 -2.24 4.80 -9.90
CA SER A 47 -3.03 3.62 -9.46
C SER A 47 -4.46 3.95 -9.08
N GLU A 48 -4.76 5.23 -8.89
CA GLU A 48 -6.06 5.71 -8.45
C GLU A 48 -7.12 5.57 -9.53
N LYS A 49 -8.34 5.24 -9.11
CA LYS A 49 -9.54 5.29 -9.95
C LYS A 49 -10.66 5.91 -9.14
N ILE A 50 -11.16 7.06 -9.59
CA ILE A 50 -12.33 7.69 -9.01
C ILE A 50 -13.56 7.33 -9.84
N LYS A 51 -14.56 6.79 -9.16
CA LYS A 51 -15.76 6.20 -9.74
C LYS A 51 -17.01 6.89 -9.23
N GLY A 52 -18.00 7.08 -10.09
CA GLY A 52 -19.33 7.60 -9.75
C GLY A 52 -20.44 6.67 -10.23
N LYS A 53 -21.56 6.66 -9.52
CA LYS A 53 -22.80 6.04 -9.99
C LYS A 53 -23.67 7.13 -10.62
N GLU A 54 -23.76 7.14 -11.94
CA GLU A 54 -24.58 8.11 -12.68
C GLU A 54 -25.76 7.46 -13.40
N TYR A 55 -25.62 6.20 -13.81
CA TYR A 55 -26.66 5.50 -14.56
C TYR A 55 -27.64 4.81 -13.62
N ASN A 56 -28.91 5.21 -13.70
CA ASN A 56 -30.02 4.54 -13.03
C ASN A 56 -30.67 3.45 -13.88
N GLN A 57 -30.18 3.22 -15.11
CA GLN A 57 -30.63 2.14 -15.98
C GLN A 57 -29.54 1.07 -16.13
N PRO A 58 -29.89 -0.22 -16.06
CA PRO A 58 -28.93 -1.28 -16.30
C PRO A 58 -28.57 -1.35 -17.78
N VAL A 59 -27.32 -1.68 -18.08
CA VAL A 59 -26.86 -2.05 -19.42
C VAL A 59 -27.33 -3.46 -19.71
N TYR A 60 -27.82 -3.71 -20.92
CA TYR A 60 -28.21 -5.03 -21.41
C TYR A 60 -27.22 -5.52 -22.47
N GLU A 61 -26.79 -6.78 -22.35
CA GLU A 61 -25.97 -7.46 -23.35
C GLU A 61 -26.42 -8.90 -23.57
N ALA A 62 -26.38 -9.35 -24.83
CA ALA A 62 -26.52 -10.75 -25.18
C ALA A 62 -25.13 -11.37 -25.35
N VAL A 63 -24.76 -12.29 -24.49
CA VAL A 63 -23.41 -12.85 -24.41
C VAL A 63 -23.43 -14.34 -24.72
N THR A 64 -22.52 -14.81 -25.56
CA THR A 64 -22.30 -16.25 -25.76
C THR A 64 -21.19 -16.70 -24.81
N ILE A 65 -21.56 -17.51 -23.81
CA ILE A 65 -20.63 -17.98 -22.78
C ILE A 65 -19.82 -19.16 -23.33
N ALA A 66 -18.50 -19.09 -23.20
CA ALA A 66 -17.58 -20.17 -23.54
C ALA A 66 -16.86 -20.66 -22.28
N ASP A 67 -15.88 -21.56 -22.43
CA ASP A 67 -15.08 -22.07 -21.31
C ASP A 67 -14.09 -21.02 -20.77
N ASN A 68 -13.77 -20.00 -21.56
CA ASN A 68 -12.94 -18.86 -21.14
C ASN A 68 -13.82 -17.69 -20.66
N PRO A 69 -13.31 -16.84 -19.75
CA PRO A 69 -14.00 -15.60 -19.37
C PRO A 69 -14.37 -14.75 -20.59
N VAL A 70 -15.60 -14.25 -20.61
CA VAL A 70 -16.12 -13.40 -21.68
C VAL A 70 -16.20 -11.97 -21.18
N SER A 71 -15.64 -11.03 -21.94
CA SER A 71 -15.73 -9.61 -21.62
C SER A 71 -17.12 -9.06 -21.90
N LEU A 72 -17.65 -8.30 -20.94
CA LEU A 72 -18.80 -7.42 -21.11
C LEU A 72 -18.35 -6.09 -21.73
N GLY A 73 -19.30 -5.30 -22.22
CA GLY A 73 -19.04 -4.00 -22.83
C GLY A 73 -18.41 -2.96 -21.91
N HIS A 74 -18.47 -3.15 -20.58
CA HIS A 74 -17.90 -2.25 -19.59
C HIS A 74 -17.08 -2.99 -18.52
N ALA A 75 -16.00 -2.35 -18.07
CA ALA A 75 -15.27 -2.72 -16.85
C ALA A 75 -15.80 -1.95 -15.63
N HIS A 76 -15.27 -2.22 -14.44
CA HIS A 76 -15.69 -1.55 -13.20
C HIS A 76 -17.21 -1.59 -12.97
N LEU A 77 -17.73 -2.81 -12.95
CA LEU A 77 -19.11 -3.09 -12.65
C LEU A 77 -19.41 -2.80 -11.18
N ILE A 78 -20.64 -2.39 -10.89
CA ILE A 78 -21.10 -2.25 -9.50
C ILE A 78 -21.27 -3.66 -8.94
N THR A 79 -20.66 -3.92 -7.78
CA THR A 79 -20.77 -5.22 -7.10
C THR A 79 -22.23 -5.60 -6.87
N ASP A 80 -22.54 -6.89 -7.02
CA ASP A 80 -23.88 -7.47 -6.85
C ASP A 80 -24.96 -6.89 -7.78
N SER A 81 -24.56 -6.23 -8.88
CA SER A 81 -25.49 -5.64 -9.84
C SER A 81 -25.77 -6.50 -11.08
N VAL A 82 -25.00 -7.57 -11.28
CA VAL A 82 -25.10 -8.41 -12.47
C VAL A 82 -26.23 -9.43 -12.33
N VAL A 83 -27.12 -9.45 -13.31
CA VAL A 83 -28.18 -10.46 -13.45
C VAL A 83 -27.98 -11.17 -14.77
N ALA A 84 -27.89 -12.50 -14.74
CA ALA A 84 -27.82 -13.34 -15.93
C ALA A 84 -29.07 -14.22 -16.05
N ALA A 85 -29.66 -14.30 -17.24
CA ALA A 85 -30.80 -15.15 -17.52
C ALA A 85 -30.67 -15.87 -18.86
N ALA A 86 -31.41 -16.95 -19.06
CA ALA A 86 -31.43 -17.69 -20.32
C ALA A 86 -31.90 -16.83 -21.51
N ASP A 87 -32.81 -15.89 -21.26
CA ASP A 87 -33.35 -14.98 -22.26
C ASP A 87 -33.83 -13.66 -21.62
N GLN A 88 -34.27 -12.72 -22.47
CA GLN A 88 -34.82 -11.42 -22.06
C GLN A 88 -36.14 -11.53 -21.28
N SER A 89 -36.84 -12.65 -21.36
CA SER A 89 -38.11 -12.88 -20.66
C SER A 89 -37.90 -13.35 -19.22
N LEU A 90 -36.64 -13.50 -18.78
CA LEU A 90 -36.25 -13.93 -17.43
C LEU A 90 -36.82 -15.31 -17.06
N THR A 91 -36.99 -16.19 -18.05
CA THR A 91 -37.59 -17.53 -17.85
C THR A 91 -36.78 -18.39 -16.88
N THR A 92 -35.45 -18.30 -16.97
CA THR A 92 -34.50 -18.94 -16.06
C THR A 92 -33.46 -17.90 -15.67
N ILE A 93 -33.39 -17.56 -14.39
CA ILE A 93 -32.39 -16.65 -13.83
C ILE A 93 -31.26 -17.50 -13.25
N TYR A 94 -30.06 -17.31 -13.77
CA TYR A 94 -28.85 -17.96 -13.27
C TYR A 94 -28.37 -17.25 -12.00
N ARG A 95 -27.68 -17.99 -11.15
CA ARG A 95 -27.20 -17.50 -9.86
C ARG A 95 -25.68 -17.34 -9.88
N GLU A 96 -25.21 -16.16 -9.50
CA GLU A 96 -23.78 -15.91 -9.32
C GLU A 96 -23.20 -16.83 -8.23
N ASN A 97 -21.95 -17.26 -8.43
CA ASN A 97 -21.21 -18.24 -7.62
C ASN A 97 -21.83 -19.66 -7.60
N ILE A 98 -22.82 -19.93 -8.45
CA ILE A 98 -23.39 -21.27 -8.68
C ILE A 98 -23.32 -21.62 -10.17
N ASP A 99 -23.83 -20.75 -11.02
CA ASP A 99 -23.90 -20.95 -12.46
C ASP A 99 -22.81 -20.15 -13.21
N TYR A 100 -22.42 -19.00 -12.67
CA TYR A 100 -21.40 -18.11 -13.24
C TYR A 100 -20.61 -17.36 -12.15
N ILE A 101 -19.46 -16.80 -12.52
CA ILE A 101 -18.64 -15.89 -11.71
C ILE A 101 -18.45 -14.60 -12.50
N VAL A 102 -18.44 -13.46 -11.82
CA VAL A 102 -18.14 -12.15 -12.42
C VAL A 102 -16.83 -11.61 -11.85
N ASP A 103 -15.92 -11.18 -12.73
CA ASP A 103 -14.86 -10.24 -12.36
C ASP A 103 -15.40 -8.83 -12.52
N TYR A 104 -15.88 -8.23 -11.43
CA TYR A 104 -16.45 -6.89 -11.43
C TYR A 104 -15.44 -5.80 -11.83
N ARG A 105 -14.15 -6.02 -11.61
CA ARG A 105 -13.11 -5.03 -11.97
C ARG A 105 -12.84 -5.08 -13.46
N ALA A 106 -12.60 -6.27 -14.00
CA ALA A 106 -12.32 -6.48 -15.41
C ALA A 106 -13.57 -6.39 -16.29
N GLY A 107 -14.77 -6.54 -15.71
CA GLY A 107 -16.01 -6.63 -16.46
C GLY A 107 -16.11 -7.92 -17.26
N THR A 108 -15.73 -9.05 -16.66
CA THR A 108 -15.82 -10.35 -17.33
C THR A 108 -16.77 -11.29 -16.60
N ILE A 109 -17.38 -12.20 -17.35
CA ILE A 109 -18.28 -13.24 -16.85
C ILE A 109 -17.79 -14.61 -17.33
N SER A 110 -17.77 -15.58 -16.42
CA SER A 110 -17.33 -16.95 -16.67
C SER A 110 -18.40 -17.93 -16.20
N ARG A 111 -18.67 -19.00 -16.96
CA ARG A 111 -19.46 -20.13 -16.47
C ARG A 111 -18.73 -20.85 -15.34
N ILE A 112 -19.49 -21.44 -14.43
CA ILE A 112 -18.98 -22.46 -13.51
C ILE A 112 -19.23 -23.84 -14.13
N ASP A 113 -18.20 -24.68 -14.16
CA ASP A 113 -18.37 -26.06 -14.61
C ASP A 113 -19.28 -26.86 -13.67
N GLY A 114 -20.26 -27.54 -14.27
CA GLY A 114 -21.35 -28.18 -13.54
C GLY A 114 -22.52 -27.26 -13.17
N GLY A 115 -22.41 -25.95 -13.45
CA GLY A 115 -23.51 -24.98 -13.33
C GLY A 115 -24.58 -25.13 -14.42
N GLY A 116 -25.66 -24.37 -14.29
CA GLY A 116 -26.84 -24.42 -15.17
C GLY A 116 -26.66 -23.79 -16.56
N ILE A 117 -25.61 -23.00 -16.77
CA ILE A 117 -25.26 -22.44 -18.09
C ILE A 117 -24.47 -23.51 -18.85
N GLN A 118 -24.73 -23.75 -20.14
CA GLN A 118 -23.93 -24.66 -20.98
C GLN A 118 -22.86 -23.88 -21.76
N SER A 119 -21.74 -24.53 -22.10
CA SER A 119 -20.73 -23.91 -22.98
C SER A 119 -21.32 -23.70 -24.38
N GLY A 120 -21.09 -22.52 -24.95
CA GLY A 120 -21.73 -22.04 -26.18
C GLY A 120 -23.15 -21.49 -26.00
N ALA A 121 -23.71 -21.51 -24.78
CA ALA A 121 -25.04 -20.95 -24.54
C ALA A 121 -25.03 -19.42 -24.72
N ARG A 122 -26.06 -18.92 -25.41
CA ARG A 122 -26.32 -17.49 -25.50
C ARG A 122 -27.26 -17.10 -24.36
N ILE A 123 -26.82 -16.19 -23.51
CA ILE A 123 -27.57 -15.70 -22.34
C ILE A 123 -27.78 -14.19 -22.44
N SER A 124 -28.75 -13.70 -21.67
CA SER A 124 -29.01 -12.28 -21.47
C SER A 124 -28.40 -11.82 -20.15
N VAL A 125 -27.59 -10.76 -20.19
CA VAL A 125 -26.92 -10.20 -19.01
C VAL A 125 -27.33 -8.74 -18.85
N TRP A 126 -27.72 -8.37 -17.64
CA TRP A 126 -27.96 -6.99 -17.24
C TRP A 126 -27.03 -6.62 -16.11
N TYR A 127 -26.51 -5.40 -16.12
CA TYR A 127 -25.60 -4.95 -15.06
C TYR A 127 -25.56 -3.42 -14.94
N TYR A 128 -25.06 -2.94 -13.81
CA TYR A 128 -24.68 -1.54 -13.64
C TYR A 128 -23.16 -1.41 -13.62
N HIS A 129 -22.64 -0.31 -14.14
CA HIS A 129 -21.21 0.01 -14.08
C HIS A 129 -20.99 1.40 -13.51
N PHE A 130 -19.78 1.61 -13.00
CA PHE A 130 -19.34 2.94 -12.59
C PHE A 130 -18.96 3.77 -13.82
N ARG A 131 -19.18 5.08 -13.74
CA ARG A 131 -18.45 6.05 -14.55
C ARG A 131 -17.07 6.24 -13.94
N LEU A 132 -16.03 6.24 -14.76
CA LEU A 132 -14.68 6.61 -14.34
C LEU A 132 -14.46 8.09 -14.62
N TYR A 133 -14.02 8.82 -13.61
CA TYR A 133 -13.58 10.21 -13.76
C TYR A 133 -12.11 10.27 -14.19
N GLN A 134 -11.77 11.31 -14.91
CA GLN A 134 -10.45 11.54 -15.48
C GLN A 134 -9.62 12.48 -14.61
N LYS A 135 -8.39 12.05 -14.29
CA LYS A 135 -7.41 12.88 -13.58
C LYS A 135 -7.04 14.10 -14.44
N ASP A 136 -6.81 15.23 -13.77
CA ASP A 136 -6.45 16.53 -14.32
C ASP A 136 -7.57 17.16 -15.19
N VAL A 137 -8.75 16.52 -15.23
CA VAL A 137 -9.99 17.02 -15.85
C VAL A 137 -11.08 17.16 -14.79
N ASP A 138 -11.41 16.06 -14.11
CA ASP A 138 -12.47 16.01 -13.10
C ASP A 138 -11.93 16.18 -11.67
N TYR A 139 -10.70 15.70 -11.44
CA TYR A 139 -10.05 15.76 -10.14
C TYR A 139 -8.54 15.86 -10.27
N ALA A 140 -7.89 16.38 -9.23
CA ALA A 140 -6.47 16.30 -8.98
C ALA A 140 -6.22 15.42 -7.74
N ILE A 141 -5.05 14.79 -7.67
CA ILE A 141 -4.63 13.98 -6.52
C ILE A 141 -3.19 14.31 -6.12
N ASP A 142 -2.98 14.53 -4.83
CA ASP A 142 -1.66 14.52 -4.20
C ASP A 142 -1.40 13.11 -3.67
N TYR A 143 -0.56 12.37 -4.38
CA TYR A 143 -0.20 10.99 -4.06
C TYR A 143 0.53 10.85 -2.72
N ALA A 144 1.31 11.86 -2.33
CA ALA A 144 2.07 11.82 -1.09
C ALA A 144 1.14 12.01 0.11
N SER A 145 0.27 13.03 0.06
CA SER A 145 -0.64 13.34 1.16
C SER A 145 -1.97 12.57 1.13
N GLY A 146 -2.29 11.93 0.01
CA GLY A 146 -3.55 11.21 -0.19
C GLY A 146 -4.76 12.15 -0.35
N LYS A 147 -4.54 13.37 -0.84
CA LYS A 147 -5.62 14.37 -1.00
C LYS A 147 -6.16 14.36 -2.42
N VAL A 148 -7.48 14.22 -2.55
CA VAL A 148 -8.20 14.31 -3.82
C VAL A 148 -8.96 15.62 -3.84
N THR A 149 -8.72 16.44 -4.85
CA THR A 149 -9.41 17.73 -5.04
C THR A 149 -10.24 17.68 -6.31
N ARG A 150 -11.51 18.04 -6.22
CA ARG A 150 -12.38 18.21 -7.39
C ARG A 150 -11.91 19.41 -8.21
N LEU A 151 -11.88 19.29 -9.53
CA LEU A 151 -11.54 20.40 -10.41
C LEU A 151 -12.79 21.13 -10.90
N PRO A 152 -12.78 22.48 -10.95
CA PRO A 152 -13.89 23.23 -11.51
C PRO A 152 -14.00 22.97 -13.02
N GLY A 153 -15.22 22.76 -13.51
CA GLY A 153 -15.49 22.50 -14.92
C GLY A 153 -15.41 21.02 -15.34
N GLY A 154 -14.99 20.14 -14.45
CA GLY A 154 -15.12 18.70 -14.62
C GLY A 154 -16.55 18.19 -14.39
N GLU A 155 -16.74 16.90 -14.60
CA GLU A 155 -18.04 16.21 -14.53
C GLU A 155 -18.34 15.64 -13.12
N LEU A 156 -17.40 15.81 -12.19
CA LEU A 156 -17.55 15.41 -10.80
C LEU A 156 -18.26 16.52 -10.01
N ASP A 157 -19.43 16.20 -9.45
CA ASP A 157 -20.32 17.17 -8.83
C ASP A 157 -20.06 17.34 -7.32
N ALA A 158 -20.31 18.55 -6.82
CA ALA A 158 -20.32 18.81 -5.39
C ALA A 158 -21.43 18.01 -4.69
N GLY A 159 -21.11 17.37 -3.57
CA GLY A 159 -22.06 16.56 -2.79
C GLY A 159 -22.26 15.14 -3.32
N GLN A 160 -21.66 14.80 -4.48
CA GLN A 160 -21.72 13.48 -5.08
C GLN A 160 -21.01 12.43 -4.22
N THR A 161 -21.55 11.21 -4.22
CA THR A 161 -20.89 10.04 -3.63
C THR A 161 -19.97 9.40 -4.67
N ILE A 162 -18.71 9.21 -4.32
CA ILE A 162 -17.69 8.58 -5.16
C ILE A 162 -17.12 7.33 -4.50
N TRP A 163 -16.59 6.45 -5.33
CA TRP A 163 -15.84 5.27 -4.94
C TRP A 163 -14.41 5.43 -5.43
N VAL A 164 -13.45 5.21 -4.55
CA VAL A 164 -12.03 5.39 -4.87
C VAL A 164 -11.34 4.05 -4.73
N ASP A 165 -10.69 3.61 -5.81
CA ASP A 165 -9.71 2.53 -5.80
C ASP A 165 -8.32 3.14 -5.85
N TYR A 166 -7.34 2.53 -5.19
CA TYR A 166 -5.93 2.91 -5.32
C TYR A 166 -5.01 1.81 -4.77
N GLU A 167 -3.77 1.81 -5.23
CA GLU A 167 -2.72 1.00 -4.64
C GLU A 167 -1.87 1.86 -3.71
N ILE A 168 -1.55 1.32 -2.54
CA ILE A 168 -0.59 1.97 -1.64
C ILE A 168 0.80 1.54 -2.11
N GLU A 169 1.64 2.50 -2.49
CA GLU A 169 3.02 2.20 -2.75
C GLU A 169 3.68 1.84 -1.42
N ALA A 170 4.34 0.68 -1.37
CA ALA A 170 5.17 0.29 -0.25
C ALA A 170 6.46 1.13 -0.25
N GLY A 171 6.30 2.43 -0.03
CA GLY A 171 7.31 3.47 0.09
C GLY A 171 6.85 4.37 1.22
N ILE A 172 6.78 3.79 2.42
CA ILE A 172 6.26 4.43 3.64
C ILE A 172 7.09 5.67 4.02
N PHE A 173 8.31 5.75 3.53
CA PHE A 173 9.28 6.76 3.91
C PHE A 173 9.61 7.63 2.71
N SER A 174 9.38 8.94 2.85
CA SER A 174 9.85 9.92 1.88
C SER A 174 11.39 9.94 1.85
N ASP A 175 11.97 10.41 0.75
CA ASP A 175 13.42 10.58 0.62
C ASP A 175 14.00 11.45 1.75
N GLU A 176 13.23 12.44 2.20
CA GLU A 176 13.57 13.28 3.34
C GLU A 176 13.63 12.47 4.66
N MET A 177 12.63 11.61 4.93
CA MET A 177 12.66 10.74 6.11
C MET A 177 13.84 9.76 6.08
N ILE A 178 14.14 9.21 4.90
CA ILE A 178 15.28 8.31 4.72
C ILE A 178 16.59 9.08 4.92
N SER A 179 16.74 10.27 4.33
CA SER A 179 17.94 11.10 4.49
C SER A 179 18.21 11.41 5.96
N ARG A 180 17.19 11.88 6.70
CA ARG A 180 17.33 12.17 8.13
C ARG A 180 17.69 10.92 8.95
N SER A 181 17.12 9.76 8.60
CA SER A 181 17.44 8.50 9.27
C SER A 181 18.87 8.04 8.98
N VAL A 182 19.37 8.29 7.76
CA VAL A 182 20.78 8.03 7.41
C VAL A 182 21.72 8.94 8.19
N GLU A 183 21.41 10.23 8.31
CA GLU A 183 22.22 11.18 9.10
C GLU A 183 22.26 10.83 10.59
N GLU A 184 21.12 10.43 11.17
CA GLU A 184 21.06 9.97 12.56
C GLU A 184 21.80 8.64 12.74
N ALA A 185 21.64 7.69 11.82
CA ALA A 185 22.38 6.44 11.82
C ALA A 185 23.89 6.65 11.75
N HIS A 186 24.35 7.59 10.92
CA HIS A 186 25.76 7.97 10.82
C HIS A 186 26.33 8.42 12.15
N THR A 187 25.61 9.30 12.83
CA THR A 187 26.00 9.83 14.13
C THR A 187 26.14 8.70 15.17
N ILE A 188 25.20 7.75 15.16
CA ILE A 188 25.23 6.59 16.05
C ILE A 188 26.42 5.69 15.74
N VAL A 189 26.66 5.35 14.46
CA VAL A 189 27.76 4.45 14.06
C VAL A 189 29.11 5.07 14.38
N CYS A 190 29.35 6.32 13.98
CA CYS A 190 30.62 7.02 14.24
C CYS A 190 30.90 7.15 15.75
N GLY A 191 29.86 7.27 16.58
CA GLY A 191 30.00 7.29 18.04
C GLY A 191 30.35 5.93 18.67
N ASN A 192 30.28 4.82 17.93
CA ASN A 192 30.49 3.46 18.42
C ASN A 192 31.69 2.73 17.80
N ILE A 193 32.44 3.36 16.89
CA ILE A 193 33.60 2.76 16.22
C ILE A 193 34.90 3.49 16.57
N ALA A 194 36.04 2.82 16.40
CA ALA A 194 37.36 3.41 16.58
C ALA A 194 37.64 4.49 15.52
N GLU A 195 38.45 5.50 15.87
CA GLU A 195 38.76 6.65 15.00
C GLU A 195 39.39 6.22 13.66
N GLU A 196 40.19 5.15 13.66
CA GLU A 196 40.81 4.59 12.45
C GLU A 196 39.80 4.08 11.41
N TYR A 197 38.55 3.83 11.82
CA TYR A 197 37.49 3.34 10.93
C TYR A 197 36.56 4.45 10.41
N LEU A 198 36.71 5.71 10.85
CA LEU A 198 35.80 6.80 10.46
C LEU A 198 35.76 7.08 8.94
N GLU A 199 36.87 6.84 8.25
CA GLU A 199 36.99 7.00 6.79
C GLU A 199 37.09 5.65 6.07
N SER A 200 36.68 4.56 6.74
CA SER A 200 36.71 3.22 6.18
C SER A 200 35.70 3.07 5.04
N SER A 201 36.07 2.29 4.02
CA SER A 201 35.17 1.86 2.94
C SER A 201 34.68 0.42 3.13
N ASP A 202 34.81 -0.13 4.35
CA ASP A 202 34.36 -1.48 4.66
C ASP A 202 32.85 -1.60 4.50
N ARG A 203 32.44 -2.55 3.66
CA ARG A 203 31.03 -2.83 3.38
C ARG A 203 30.25 -3.26 4.61
N LEU A 204 30.89 -3.83 5.63
CA LEU A 204 30.22 -4.17 6.88
C LEU A 204 29.76 -2.93 7.65
N LEU A 205 30.51 -1.81 7.59
CA LEU A 205 30.07 -0.54 8.18
C LEU A 205 28.89 0.05 7.41
N GLU A 206 28.89 -0.03 6.07
CA GLU A 206 27.73 0.32 5.24
C GLU A 206 26.49 -0.49 5.64
N VAL A 207 26.63 -1.80 5.84
CA VAL A 207 25.53 -2.67 6.27
C VAL A 207 25.06 -2.33 7.69
N ALA A 208 25.96 -2.12 8.64
CA ALA A 208 25.63 -1.77 10.01
C ALA A 208 24.86 -0.44 10.08
N GLU A 209 25.35 0.60 9.40
CA GLU A 209 24.67 1.90 9.35
C GLU A 209 23.31 1.81 8.63
N THR A 210 23.22 1.01 7.56
CA THR A 210 21.95 0.73 6.90
C THR A 210 20.95 0.10 7.86
N TYR A 211 21.38 -0.86 8.70
CA TYR A 211 20.51 -1.48 9.69
C TYR A 211 20.08 -0.51 10.80
N ILE A 212 20.96 0.39 11.26
CA ILE A 212 20.56 1.46 12.18
C ILE A 212 19.53 2.38 11.52
N ALA A 213 19.73 2.80 10.27
CA ALA A 213 18.77 3.62 9.54
C ALA A 213 17.40 2.91 9.43
N LEU A 214 17.38 1.60 9.15
CA LEU A 214 16.16 0.80 9.12
C LEU A 214 15.49 0.66 10.50
N GLU A 215 16.25 0.59 11.60
CA GLU A 215 15.70 0.63 12.96
C GLU A 215 14.96 1.94 13.23
N ILE A 216 15.57 3.07 12.91
CA ILE A 216 14.98 4.40 13.10
C ILE A 216 13.68 4.49 12.31
N LEU A 217 13.70 4.14 11.02
CA LEU A 217 12.52 4.13 10.15
C LEU A 217 11.41 3.21 10.69
N ALA A 218 11.76 2.00 11.14
CA ALA A 218 10.80 1.05 11.73
C ALA A 218 10.16 1.62 12.99
N ARG A 219 10.93 2.29 13.87
CA ARG A 219 10.40 2.95 15.07
C ARG A 219 9.47 4.10 14.73
N MET A 220 9.85 4.96 13.79
CA MET A 220 8.99 6.05 13.29
C MET A 220 7.65 5.50 12.80
N LYS A 221 7.67 4.43 12.00
CA LYS A 221 6.43 3.82 11.48
C LYS A 221 5.60 3.16 12.57
N GLY A 222 6.25 2.48 13.52
CA GLY A 222 5.57 1.90 14.68
C GLY A 222 4.79 2.94 15.46
N LEU A 223 5.40 4.09 15.73
CA LEU A 223 4.77 5.22 16.41
C LEU A 223 3.64 5.84 15.59
N GLU A 224 3.85 6.07 14.29
CA GLU A 224 2.82 6.60 13.39
C GLU A 224 1.58 5.70 13.37
N VAL A 225 1.76 4.38 13.25
CA VAL A 225 0.67 3.41 13.33
C VAL A 225 -0.02 3.48 14.68
N MET A 226 0.74 3.55 15.79
CA MET A 226 0.19 3.71 17.13
C MET A 226 -0.48 5.06 17.40
N GLN A 227 -0.36 6.04 16.50
CA GLN A 227 -1.06 7.32 16.59
C GLN A 227 -2.23 7.40 15.59
N SER A 228 -2.22 6.62 14.52
CA SER A 228 -3.27 6.62 13.49
C SER A 228 -4.69 6.42 14.05
N THR A 229 -5.62 7.27 13.64
CA THR A 229 -7.06 7.18 13.96
C THR A 229 -7.83 6.30 12.97
N PHE A 230 -7.21 5.95 11.84
CA PHE A 230 -7.84 5.22 10.74
C PHE A 230 -7.73 3.69 10.86
N ILE A 231 -6.95 3.20 11.84
CA ILE A 231 -6.74 1.76 12.06
C ILE A 231 -7.54 1.34 13.30
N ASN A 232 -8.29 0.24 13.18
CA ASN A 232 -9.01 -0.37 14.30
C ASN A 232 -8.07 -0.53 15.53
N PRO A 233 -8.49 -0.11 16.75
CA PRO A 233 -7.65 -0.11 17.94
C PRO A 233 -6.92 -1.44 18.23
N SER A 234 -7.60 -2.57 18.03
CA SER A 234 -7.03 -3.90 18.28
C SER A 234 -5.91 -4.25 17.29
N ARG A 235 -6.06 -3.85 16.03
CA ARG A 235 -5.04 -4.05 14.98
C ARG A 235 -3.88 -3.05 15.12
N LYS A 236 -4.20 -1.82 15.52
CA LYS A 236 -3.26 -0.71 15.70
C LYS A 236 -2.12 -1.07 16.64
N SER A 237 -2.43 -1.61 17.83
CA SER A 237 -1.41 -2.03 18.80
C SER A 237 -0.54 -3.17 18.26
N SER A 238 -1.14 -4.16 17.60
CA SER A 238 -0.42 -5.31 17.05
C SER A 238 0.56 -4.89 15.93
N ILE A 239 0.10 -4.11 14.95
CA ILE A 239 0.94 -3.65 13.84
C ILE A 239 2.06 -2.73 14.34
N GLY A 240 1.74 -1.79 15.24
CA GLY A 240 2.74 -0.92 15.84
C GLY A 240 3.84 -1.71 16.56
N LYS A 241 3.47 -2.73 17.36
CA LYS A 241 4.42 -3.61 18.04
C LYS A 241 5.29 -4.42 17.07
N GLN A 242 4.73 -4.89 15.95
CA GLN A 242 5.51 -5.59 14.92
C GLN A 242 6.62 -4.71 14.34
N TYR A 243 6.32 -3.43 14.06
CA TYR A 243 7.33 -2.48 13.59
C TYR A 243 8.42 -2.21 14.63
N LEU A 244 8.05 -2.05 15.91
CA LEU A 244 9.03 -1.86 16.98
C LEU A 244 9.93 -3.09 17.15
N GLN A 245 9.37 -4.30 17.09
CA GLN A 245 10.12 -5.55 17.17
C GLN A 245 11.06 -5.74 15.96
N LEU A 246 10.61 -5.34 14.77
CA LEU A 246 11.44 -5.34 13.58
C LEU A 246 12.63 -4.38 13.73
N GLY A 247 12.38 -3.17 14.25
CA GLY A 247 13.44 -2.20 14.55
C GLY A 247 14.48 -2.75 15.54
N GLN A 248 14.02 -3.40 16.62
CA GLN A 248 14.93 -4.08 17.56
C GLN A 248 15.79 -5.17 16.91
N SER A 249 15.21 -5.91 15.95
CA SER A 249 15.95 -6.94 15.23
C SER A 249 17.06 -6.33 14.36
N TYR A 250 16.79 -5.24 13.63
CA TYR A 250 17.83 -4.53 12.88
C TYR A 250 18.93 -3.97 13.77
N ARG A 251 18.56 -3.39 14.92
CA ARG A 251 19.54 -2.88 15.87
C ARG A 251 20.46 -3.99 16.40
N ALA A 252 19.92 -5.14 16.76
CA ALA A 252 20.72 -6.26 17.23
C ALA A 252 21.73 -6.73 16.17
N GLU A 253 21.32 -6.81 14.90
CA GLU A 253 22.23 -7.17 13.80
C GLU A 253 23.30 -6.09 13.57
N ALA A 254 22.93 -4.81 13.63
CA ALA A 254 23.90 -3.71 13.54
C ALA A 254 24.94 -3.77 14.66
N GLU A 255 24.49 -3.94 15.92
CA GLU A 255 25.36 -4.05 17.08
C GLU A 255 26.32 -5.25 16.96
N ASN A 256 25.86 -6.40 16.48
CA ASN A 256 26.70 -7.57 16.22
C ASN A 256 27.83 -7.29 15.21
N ILE A 257 27.58 -6.44 14.22
CA ILE A 257 28.60 -6.02 13.24
C ILE A 257 29.56 -5.02 13.89
N LEU A 258 29.02 -4.00 14.58
CA LEU A 258 29.80 -2.89 15.14
C LEU A 258 30.77 -3.33 16.24
N VAL A 259 30.51 -4.42 16.97
CA VAL A 259 31.45 -5.00 17.95
C VAL A 259 32.85 -5.23 17.37
N ARG A 260 32.97 -5.49 16.05
CA ARG A 260 34.26 -5.70 15.37
C ARG A 260 35.05 -4.42 15.14
N TYR A 261 34.37 -3.28 15.13
CA TYR A 261 34.92 -1.95 14.84
C TYR A 261 34.97 -1.08 16.08
N GLY A 262 34.44 -1.57 17.21
CA GLY A 262 34.39 -0.84 18.46
C GLY A 262 35.77 -0.37 18.88
N ALA A 263 35.85 0.88 19.34
CA ALA A 263 37.03 1.35 20.05
C ALA A 263 37.33 0.34 21.17
N PRO A 264 38.60 -0.02 21.40
CA PRO A 264 38.94 -0.83 22.57
C PRO A 264 38.33 -0.12 23.76
N SER A 265 37.38 -0.79 24.44
CA SER A 265 36.85 -0.31 25.70
C SER A 265 38.08 0.04 26.53
N GLU A 266 38.24 1.31 26.91
CA GLU A 266 39.08 1.67 28.03
C GLU A 266 38.47 0.97 29.24
N ALA A 267 38.79 -0.32 29.37
CA ALA A 267 38.53 -1.10 30.54
C ALA A 267 39.35 -0.40 31.62
N LEU A 268 38.65 0.50 32.33
CA LEU A 268 39.04 1.16 33.57
C LEU A 268 40.32 0.53 34.13
N THR A 269 41.46 1.10 33.75
CA THR A 269 42.75 0.86 34.38
C THR A 269 42.73 1.51 35.77
N TYR A 270 41.68 1.27 36.56
CA TYR A 270 41.72 1.44 38.00
C TYR A 270 42.49 0.25 38.53
N GLY A 271 43.82 0.39 38.49
CA GLY A 271 44.71 -0.47 39.23
C GLY A 271 44.24 -0.54 40.69
N ILE A 272 43.74 -1.71 41.08
CA ILE A 272 43.54 -2.05 42.48
C ILE A 272 44.94 -2.05 43.12
N LYS A 273 45.33 -0.93 43.75
CA LYS A 273 46.44 -0.92 44.68
C LYS A 273 46.00 -1.71 45.92
N ILE A 274 46.36 -2.99 45.97
CA ILE A 274 46.29 -3.78 47.19
C ILE A 274 47.28 -3.15 48.19
N ARG A 275 46.76 -2.48 49.22
CA ARG A 275 47.55 -2.07 50.38
C ARG A 275 47.71 -3.29 51.28
N ASN A 276 48.91 -3.86 51.31
CA ASN A 276 49.27 -4.82 52.35
C ASN A 276 49.45 -4.06 53.66
N ASN A 277 48.67 -4.42 54.68
CA ASN A 277 48.97 -4.18 56.09
C ASN A 277 49.45 -5.48 56.71
#